data_AF-A0A9X1S1W5-F1
#
_entry.id   AF-A0A9X1S1W5-F1
#
_cell.length_a   1.000
_cell.length_b   1.000
_cell.length_c   1.000
_cell.angle_alpha   90.00
_cell.angle_beta   90.00
_cell.angle_gamma   90.00
#
_symmetry.space_group_name_H-M   'P 1'
#
loop_
_entity.id
_entity.type
_entity.pdbx_description
1 polymer ?
#
loop_
_entity_poly.entity_id
_entity_poly.type
_entity_poly.pdbx_seq_one_letter_code
_entity_poly.pdbx_strand_id
1 'polypeptide(L)'
;MPEWMQILLTGTGSAAAAFIAAWALLRKGAWDDRQAWFNQIQEERDAADRRAEVSVEAFNAQADRFWADKAASRNHVGALTDHIWQRKPPPPPEPPAGYIP
;
A
#
# COMPACT_ATOMS: atom_id res chain seq x y z
N MET A 1 59.88 -37.56 -1.15
CA MET A 1 58.56 -38.22 -1.15
C MET A 1 58.38 -38.91 -2.49
N PRO A 2 57.74 -40.08 -2.56
CA PRO A 2 57.45 -40.73 -3.83
C PRO A 2 56.50 -39.87 -4.69
N GLU A 3 56.76 -39.77 -6.01
CA GLU A 3 55.96 -38.94 -6.93
C GLU A 3 54.46 -39.26 -6.93
N TRP A 4 54.09 -40.54 -6.74
CA TRP A 4 52.70 -40.97 -6.65
C TRP A 4 51.94 -40.34 -5.48
N MET A 5 52.66 -39.95 -4.41
CA MET A 5 52.08 -39.33 -3.22
C MET A 5 51.83 -37.83 -3.41
N GLN A 6 52.63 -37.15 -4.25
CA GLN A 6 52.37 -35.76 -4.66
C GLN A 6 51.18 -35.66 -5.60
N ILE A 7 51.01 -36.61 -6.53
CA ILE A 7 49.86 -36.65 -7.44
C ILE A 7 48.56 -36.86 -6.65
N LEU A 8 48.56 -37.74 -5.65
CA LEU A 8 47.40 -37.97 -4.79
C LEU A 8 47.01 -36.74 -3.96
N LEU A 9 47.97 -36.06 -3.31
CA LEU A 9 47.70 -34.86 -2.52
C LEU A 9 47.19 -33.69 -3.38
N THR A 10 47.78 -33.48 -4.55
CA THR A 10 47.42 -32.35 -5.43
C THR A 10 46.11 -32.62 -6.18
N GLY A 11 45.86 -33.88 -6.56
CA GLY A 11 44.63 -34.32 -7.22
C GLY A 11 43.40 -34.31 -6.30
N THR A 12 43.56 -34.67 -5.03
CA THR A 12 42.44 -34.61 -4.05
C THR A 12 42.16 -33.19 -3.57
N GLY A 13 43.18 -32.36 -3.38
CA GLY A 13 42.99 -30.96 -2.97
C GLY A 13 42.25 -30.11 -4.01
N SER A 14 42.57 -30.29 -5.30
CA SER A 14 41.93 -29.54 -6.40
C SER A 14 40.50 -30.01 -6.66
N ALA A 15 40.21 -31.32 -6.57
CA ALA A 15 38.86 -31.85 -6.72
C ALA A 15 37.93 -31.42 -5.57
N ALA A 16 38.44 -31.41 -4.33
CA ALA A 16 37.67 -30.95 -3.17
C ALA A 16 37.36 -29.44 -3.23
N ALA A 17 38.32 -28.62 -3.65
CA ALA A 17 38.12 -27.18 -3.83
C ALA A 17 37.06 -26.87 -4.92
N ALA A 18 37.10 -27.59 -6.04
CA ALA A 18 36.11 -27.43 -7.12
C ALA A 18 34.69 -27.81 -6.67
N PHE A 19 34.55 -28.87 -5.86
CA PHE A 19 33.25 -29.29 -5.33
C PHE A 19 32.68 -28.27 -4.32
N ILE A 20 33.50 -27.73 -3.42
CA ILE A 20 33.08 -26.72 -2.45
C ILE A 20 32.66 -25.42 -3.17
N ALA A 21 33.42 -25.00 -4.18
CA ALA A 21 33.09 -23.81 -4.97
C ALA A 21 31.77 -23.98 -5.74
N ALA A 22 31.55 -25.14 -6.36
CA ALA A 22 30.29 -25.46 -7.06
C ALA A 22 29.09 -25.47 -6.11
N TRP A 23 29.24 -26.07 -4.91
CA TRP A 23 28.18 -26.08 -3.90
C TRP A 23 27.86 -24.67 -3.36
N ALA A 24 28.89 -23.85 -3.14
CA ALA A 24 28.71 -22.46 -2.71
C ALA A 24 27.98 -21.62 -3.77
N LEU A 25 28.31 -21.80 -5.05
CA LEU A 25 27.62 -21.13 -6.16
C LEU A 25 26.16 -21.55 -6.28
N LEU A 26 25.86 -22.85 -6.17
CA LEU A 26 24.47 -23.35 -6.18
C LEU A 26 23.66 -22.82 -4.99
N ARG A 27 24.27 -22.80 -3.80
CA ARG A 27 23.61 -22.25 -2.59
C ARG A 27 23.38 -20.75 -2.71
N LYS A 28 24.32 -20.02 -3.31
CA LYS A 28 24.18 -18.60 -3.59
C LYS A 28 23.04 -18.34 -4.57
N GLY A 29 22.97 -19.07 -5.69
CA GLY A 29 21.86 -18.96 -6.64
C GLY A 29 20.49 -19.19 -6.00
N ALA A 30 20.37 -20.27 -5.20
CA ALA A 30 19.13 -20.55 -4.47
C ALA A 30 18.78 -19.50 -3.40
N TRP A 31 19.77 -18.78 -2.87
CA TRP A 31 19.56 -17.70 -1.91
C TRP A 31 19.16 -16.40 -2.62
N ASP A 32 19.83 -16.07 -3.72
CA ASP A 32 19.53 -14.92 -4.56
C ASP A 32 18.08 -15.02 -5.11
N ASP A 33 17.66 -16.20 -5.58
CA ASP A 33 16.28 -16.45 -6.06
C ASP A 33 15.25 -16.27 -4.94
N ARG A 34 15.53 -16.78 -3.74
CA ARG A 34 14.65 -16.59 -2.58
C ARG A 34 14.56 -15.13 -2.17
N GLN A 35 15.68 -14.41 -2.21
CA GLN A 35 15.70 -12.99 -1.88
C GLN A 35 14.97 -12.15 -2.92
N ALA A 36 15.12 -12.47 -4.21
CA ALA A 36 14.35 -11.84 -5.28
C ALA A 36 12.84 -12.06 -5.08
N TRP A 37 12.43 -13.28 -4.72
CA TRP A 37 11.03 -13.58 -4.40
C TRP A 37 10.52 -12.80 -3.17
N PHE A 38 11.31 -12.73 -2.10
CA PHE A 38 10.94 -11.92 -0.93
C PHE A 38 10.81 -10.43 -1.25
N ASN A 39 11.73 -9.88 -2.03
CA ASN A 39 11.69 -8.49 -2.48
C ASN A 39 10.43 -8.25 -3.30
N GLN A 40 10.08 -9.15 -4.23
CA GLN A 40 8.86 -9.04 -5.02
C GLN A 40 7.60 -9.03 -4.14
N ILE A 41 7.50 -9.93 -3.15
CA ILE A 41 6.36 -9.96 -2.23
C ILE A 41 6.29 -8.67 -1.39
N GLN A 42 7.43 -8.12 -0.96
CA GLN A 42 7.46 -6.86 -0.25
C GLN A 42 7.00 -5.70 -1.13
N GLU A 43 7.49 -5.62 -2.37
CA GLU A 43 7.07 -4.60 -3.33
C GLU A 43 5.55 -4.66 -3.61
N GLU A 44 4.99 -5.86 -3.76
CA GLU A 44 3.54 -6.05 -3.95
C GLU A 44 2.74 -5.59 -2.72
N ARG A 45 3.22 -5.88 -1.50
CA ARG A 45 2.60 -5.41 -0.26
C ARG A 45 2.65 -3.89 -0.14
N ASP A 46 3.82 -3.29 -0.35
CA ASP A 46 4.01 -1.83 -0.28
C ASP A 46 3.17 -1.11 -1.35
N ALA A 47 2.98 -1.72 -2.52
CA ALA A 47 2.09 -1.19 -3.56
C ALA A 47 0.61 -1.31 -3.16
N ALA A 48 0.21 -2.41 -2.52
CA ALA A 48 -1.15 -2.59 -2.03
C ALA A 48 -1.48 -1.62 -0.89
N ASP A 49 -0.57 -1.44 0.07
CA ASP A 49 -0.75 -0.52 1.20
C ASP A 49 -0.86 0.93 0.73
N ARG A 50 0.00 1.36 -0.21
CA ARG A 50 -0.11 2.70 -0.83
C ARG A 50 -1.45 2.91 -1.54
N ARG A 51 -1.99 1.89 -2.22
CA ARG A 51 -3.32 1.98 -2.85
C ARG A 51 -4.44 2.07 -1.81
N ALA A 52 -4.32 1.33 -0.72
CA ALA A 52 -5.27 1.37 0.38
C ALA A 52 -5.30 2.76 1.03
N GLU A 53 -4.14 3.35 1.32
CA GLU A 53 -4.03 4.70 1.89
C GLU A 53 -4.72 5.75 1.01
N VAL A 54 -4.44 5.75 -0.30
CA VAL A 54 -5.08 6.68 -1.25
C VAL A 54 -6.60 6.47 -1.30
N SER A 55 -7.06 5.23 -1.24
CA SER A 55 -8.50 4.93 -1.24
C SER A 55 -9.21 5.42 0.03
N VAL A 56 -8.54 5.31 1.18
CA VAL A 56 -9.06 5.79 2.46
C VAL A 56 -9.10 7.31 2.49
N GLU A 57 -8.07 7.99 2.00
CA GLU A 57 -8.04 9.45 1.91
C GLU A 57 -9.15 9.98 0.98
N ALA A 58 -9.31 9.37 -0.20
CA ALA A 58 -10.37 9.73 -1.13
C ALA A 58 -11.77 9.50 -0.55
N PHE A 59 -11.97 8.37 0.14
CA PHE A 59 -13.23 8.06 0.81
C PHE A 59 -13.54 9.05 1.94
N ASN A 60 -12.56 9.37 2.79
CA ASN A 60 -12.72 10.34 3.87
C ASN A 60 -13.06 11.73 3.31
N ALA A 61 -12.37 12.17 2.25
CA ALA A 61 -12.69 13.44 1.60
C ALA A 61 -14.12 13.47 1.01
N GLN A 62 -14.60 12.35 0.47
CA GLN A 62 -15.98 12.23 0.00
C GLN A 62 -16.98 12.27 1.16
N ALA A 63 -16.68 11.56 2.26
CA ALA A 63 -17.51 11.55 3.45
C ALA A 63 -17.61 12.95 4.09
N ASP A 64 -16.49 13.66 4.20
CA ASP A 64 -16.46 15.03 4.75
C ASP A 64 -17.31 15.99 3.94
N ARG A 65 -17.24 15.93 2.60
CA ARG A 65 -18.11 16.71 1.71
C ARG A 65 -19.59 16.37 1.94
N PHE A 66 -19.93 15.09 1.98
CA PHE A 66 -21.29 14.65 2.25
C PHE A 66 -21.82 15.16 3.59
N TRP A 67 -21.01 15.11 4.64
CA TRP A 67 -21.40 15.60 5.96
C TRP A 67 -21.52 17.13 6.00
N ALA A 68 -20.66 17.86 5.30
CA ALA A 68 -20.75 19.31 5.15
C ALA A 68 -22.06 19.71 4.44
N ASP A 69 -22.38 19.06 3.31
CA ASP A 69 -23.62 19.29 2.56
C ASP A 69 -24.85 18.99 3.44
N LYS A 70 -24.81 17.87 4.17
CA LYS A 70 -25.89 17.48 5.08
C LYS A 70 -26.08 18.47 6.22
N ALA A 71 -24.99 19.00 6.79
CA ALA A 71 -25.07 20.04 7.82
C ALA A 71 -25.71 21.32 7.27
N ALA A 72 -25.33 21.74 6.06
CA ALA A 72 -25.92 22.88 5.37
C ALA A 72 -27.42 22.68 5.11
N SER A 73 -27.83 21.49 4.65
CA SER A 73 -29.24 21.15 4.45
C SER A 73 -30.04 21.19 5.76
N ARG A 74 -29.50 20.67 6.87
CA ARG A 74 -30.18 20.73 8.17
C ARG A 74 -30.40 22.16 8.65
N ASN A 75 -29.41 23.03 8.46
CA ASN A 75 -29.54 24.44 8.81
C ASN A 75 -30.60 25.15 7.96
N HIS A 76 -30.64 24.86 6.66
CA HIS A 76 -31.65 25.42 5.75
C HIS A 76 -33.07 24.96 6.11
N VAL A 77 -33.27 23.66 6.37
CA VAL A 77 -34.56 23.11 6.81
C VAL A 77 -34.99 23.71 8.15
N GLY A 78 -34.05 23.90 9.08
CA GLY A 78 -34.31 24.60 10.34
C GLY A 78 -34.80 26.04 10.10
N ALA A 79 -34.08 26.79 9.26
CA ALA A 79 -34.45 28.17 8.90
C ALA A 79 -35.82 28.25 8.19
N LEU A 80 -36.14 27.30 7.31
CA LEU A 80 -37.45 27.20 6.67
C LEU A 80 -38.55 26.91 7.70
N THR A 81 -38.30 25.97 8.61
CA THR A 81 -39.25 25.60 9.66
C THR A 81 -39.57 26.79 10.57
N ASP A 82 -38.54 27.52 10.99
CA ASP A 82 -38.68 28.74 11.79
C ASP A 82 -39.42 29.85 11.01
N HIS A 83 -39.13 30.01 9.72
CA HIS A 83 -39.82 30.97 8.86
C HIS A 83 -41.32 30.67 8.75
N ILE A 84 -41.69 29.39 8.57
CA ILE A 84 -43.08 28.91 8.54
C ILE A 84 -43.75 29.15 9.91
N TRP A 85 -43.09 28.77 11.00
CA TRP A 85 -43.61 28.94 12.36
C TRP A 85 -43.87 30.40 12.70
N GLN A 86 -42.96 31.29 12.31
CA GLN A 86 -43.05 32.74 12.54
C GLN A 86 -44.00 33.45 11.57
N ARG A 87 -44.60 32.73 10.60
CA ARG A 87 -45.52 33.26 9.57
C ARG A 87 -44.93 34.47 8.82
N LYS A 88 -43.62 34.48 8.59
CA LYS A 88 -42.95 35.57 7.87
C LYS A 88 -43.45 35.61 6.41
N PRO A 89 -43.65 36.80 5.82
CA PRO A 89 -44.00 36.92 4.41
C PRO A 89 -42.81 36.50 3.53
N PRO A 90 -43.06 36.00 2.31
CA PRO A 90 -42.02 35.52 1.39
C PRO A 90 -41.08 36.66 0.94
N PRO A 91 -39.84 36.35 0.50
CA PRO A 91 -39.35 35.01 0.13
C PRO A 91 -38.76 34.21 1.31
N PRO A 92 -38.76 32.86 1.22
CA PRO A 92 -38.11 31.99 2.20
C PRO A 92 -36.59 32.25 2.24
N PRO A 93 -35.91 31.83 3.33
CA PRO A 93 -34.45 31.86 3.37
C PRO A 93 -33.88 31.08 2.19
N GLU A 94 -32.87 31.64 1.51
CA GLU A 94 -32.22 31.00 0.37
C GLU A 94 -31.40 29.79 0.83
N PRO A 95 -31.28 28.75 -0.01
CA PRO A 95 -30.43 27.62 0.29
C PRO A 95 -28.95 28.05 0.32
N PRO A 96 -28.16 27.51 1.27
CA PRO A 96 -26.72 27.76 1.29
C PRO A 96 -26.04 27.19 0.04
N ALA A 97 -24.90 27.77 -0.34
CA ALA A 97 -24.10 27.26 -1.46
C ALA A 97 -23.71 25.79 -1.23
N GLY A 98 -23.99 24.93 -2.22
CA GLY A 98 -23.77 23.47 -2.11
C GLY A 98 -24.99 22.67 -1.62
N TYR A 99 -26.13 23.32 -1.35
CA TYR A 99 -27.37 22.62 -1.01
C TYR A 99 -27.86 21.74 -2.17
N ILE A 100 -28.06 20.45 -1.89
CA ILE A 100 -28.70 19.50 -2.79
C ILE A 100 -30.18 19.42 -2.38
N PRO A 101 -31.13 19.77 -3.27
CA PRO A 101 -32.57 19.78 -2.98
C PRO A 101 -33.18 18.38 -2.78
#